data_AF-A0A815ULL5-F1
#
_entry.id   AF-A0A815ULL5-F1
#
_cell.length_a   1.000
_cell.length_b   1.000
_cell.length_c   1.000
_cell.angle_alpha   90.00
_cell.angle_beta   90.00
_cell.angle_gamma   90.00
#
_symmetry.space_group_name_H-M   'P 1'
#
loop_
_entity.id
_entity.type
_entity.pdbx_description
1 polymer ?
#
loop_
_entity_poly.entity_id
_entity_poly.type
_entity_poly.pdbx_seq_one_letter_code
_entity_poly.pdbx_strand_id
1 'polypeptide(L)'
;MHVEFICSNCGRITHLYSSPQVQDGRRQEINARLELGATLCGLGYNGIIKLLGALKLPPPPQQRKYNETQEFILNYVEKCQEQSMIAAVEEAIAETGSARELTLSGDGAWLTRGHTSVHGVSAMYSTTKHPKILDTTWSSKK
;
A
#
# COMPACT_ATOMS: atom_id res chain seq x y z
N MET A 1 -0.38 -20.98 -8.64
CA MET A 1 -0.41 -22.38 -9.10
C MET A 1 -1.43 -23.12 -8.25
N HIS A 2 -2.37 -23.82 -8.87
CA HIS A 2 -3.35 -24.68 -8.20
C HIS A 2 -2.98 -26.10 -8.57
N VAL A 3 -2.63 -26.91 -7.57
CA VAL A 3 -2.33 -28.32 -7.77
C VAL A 3 -3.44 -29.11 -7.12
N GLU A 4 -4.07 -29.98 -7.91
CA GLU A 4 -5.14 -30.84 -7.46
C GLU A 4 -4.61 -32.26 -7.28
N PHE A 5 -4.83 -32.82 -6.09
CA PHE A 5 -4.51 -34.21 -5.77
C PHE A 5 -5.80 -34.98 -5.62
N ILE A 6 -5.95 -36.03 -6.41
CA ILE A 6 -7.09 -36.94 -6.34
C ILE A 6 -6.62 -38.25 -5.72
N CYS A 7 -7.20 -38.65 -4.59
CA CYS A 7 -6.92 -39.93 -3.99
C CYS A 7 -7.53 -41.05 -4.85
N SER A 8 -6.70 -41.90 -5.44
CA SER A 8 -7.14 -43.00 -6.31
C SER A 8 -8.02 -44.03 -5.60
N ASN A 9 -7.94 -44.13 -4.27
CA ASN A 9 -8.68 -45.13 -3.49
C ASN A 9 -10.07 -44.67 -3.04
N CYS A 10 -10.25 -43.39 -2.73
CA CYS A 10 -11.53 -42.86 -2.21
C CYS A 10 -12.08 -41.67 -2.99
N GLY A 11 -11.43 -41.25 -4.07
CA GLY A 11 -11.85 -40.12 -4.90
C GLY A 11 -11.73 -38.75 -4.23
N ARG A 12 -11.16 -38.67 -3.02
CA ARG A 12 -11.03 -37.40 -2.28
C ARG A 12 -10.10 -36.45 -3.02
N ILE A 13 -10.60 -35.24 -3.27
CA ILE A 13 -9.86 -34.17 -3.93
C ILE A 13 -9.26 -33.25 -2.86
N THR A 14 -7.97 -32.96 -2.96
CA THR A 14 -7.26 -31.99 -2.12
C THR A 14 -6.59 -30.94 -3.01
N HIS A 15 -6.75 -29.67 -2.65
CA HIS A 15 -6.16 -28.56 -3.40
C HIS A 15 -4.97 -27.98 -2.63
N LEU A 16 -3.83 -27.85 -3.31
CA LEU A 16 -2.72 -27.03 -2.83
C LEU A 16 -2.70 -25.71 -3.61
N TYR A 17 -2.80 -24.63 -2.85
CA TYR A 17 -2.57 -23.28 -3.35
C TYR A 17 -1.11 -22.91 -3.10
N SER A 18 -0.50 -22.18 -4.03
CA SER A 18 0.86 -21.67 -3.88
C SER A 18 1.04 -20.67 -2.74
N SER A 19 -0.05 -20.18 -2.15
CA SER A 19 -0.06 -19.27 -1.00
C SER A 19 -1.39 -19.39 -0.25
N PRO A 20 -1.48 -18.96 1.02
CA PRO A 20 -2.76 -18.77 1.69
C PRO A 20 -3.52 -17.59 1.09
N GLN A 21 -4.82 -17.51 1.43
CA GLN A 21 -5.62 -16.32 1.17
C GLN A 21 -5.37 -15.26 2.23
N VAL A 22 -5.52 -13.98 1.85
CA VAL A 22 -5.53 -12.88 2.82
C VAL A 22 -6.74 -13.05 3.75
N GLN A 23 -6.57 -12.79 5.06
CA GLN A 23 -7.59 -13.06 6.08
C GLN A 23 -8.96 -12.43 5.77
N ASP A 24 -8.98 -11.27 5.10
CA ASP A 24 -10.18 -10.49 4.79
C ASP A 24 -10.57 -10.54 3.29
N GLY A 25 -10.24 -11.64 2.59
CA GLY A 25 -10.65 -11.77 1.20
C GLY A 25 -10.26 -13.06 0.50
N ARG A 26 -10.78 -13.24 -0.72
CA ARG A 26 -10.47 -14.42 -1.56
C ARG A 26 -9.14 -14.29 -2.33
N ARG A 27 -8.38 -13.22 -2.08
CA ARG A 27 -7.12 -12.88 -2.77
C ARG A 27 -5.99 -13.74 -2.23
N GLN A 28 -5.11 -14.17 -3.12
CA GLN A 28 -3.92 -14.92 -2.76
C GLN A 28 -2.87 -13.97 -2.18
N GLU A 29 -2.33 -14.29 -1.01
CA GLU A 29 -1.39 -13.43 -0.29
C GLU A 29 -0.17 -13.04 -1.14
N ILE A 30 0.35 -14.00 -1.92
CA ILE A 30 1.52 -13.77 -2.79
C ILE A 30 1.27 -12.68 -3.83
N ASN A 31 0.04 -12.56 -4.35
CA ASN A 31 -0.32 -11.54 -5.32
C ASN A 31 -0.37 -10.17 -4.64
N ALA A 32 -0.99 -10.07 -3.46
CA ALA A 32 -1.02 -8.83 -2.70
C ALA A 32 0.39 -8.34 -2.32
N ARG A 33 1.29 -9.25 -1.93
CA ARG A 33 2.70 -8.93 -1.64
C ARG A 33 3.47 -8.48 -2.88
N LEU A 34 3.30 -9.17 -4.01
CA LEU A 34 3.91 -8.79 -5.28
C LEU A 34 3.49 -7.36 -5.67
N GLU A 35 2.20 -7.10 -5.56
CA GLU A 35 1.59 -5.82 -5.92
C GLU A 35 2.00 -4.67 -4.99
N LEU A 36 2.01 -4.90 -3.67
CA LEU A 36 2.52 -3.94 -2.69
C LEU A 36 4.00 -3.63 -2.94
N GLY A 37 4.83 -4.67 -3.11
CA GLY A 37 6.25 -4.52 -3.38
C GLY A 37 6.53 -3.79 -4.70
N ALA A 38 5.76 -4.10 -5.74
CA ALA A 38 5.83 -3.41 -7.02
C ALA A 38 5.49 -1.92 -6.88
N THR A 39 4.43 -1.59 -6.14
CA THR A 39 4.02 -0.20 -5.87
C THR A 39 5.11 0.58 -5.16
N LEU A 40 5.72 0.00 -4.12
CA LEU A 40 6.86 0.59 -3.39
C LEU A 40 8.09 0.81 -4.29
N CYS A 41 8.25 0.01 -5.34
CA CYS A 41 9.32 0.14 -6.33
C CYS A 41 8.94 1.03 -7.53
N GLY A 42 7.75 1.66 -7.55
CA GLY A 42 7.27 2.46 -8.67
C GLY A 42 6.91 1.63 -9.92
N LEU A 43 6.60 0.34 -9.76
CA LEU A 43 6.21 -0.57 -10.83
C LEU A 43 4.70 -0.75 -10.88
N GLY A 44 4.06 -0.25 -11.95
CA GLY A 44 2.69 -0.62 -12.29
C GLY A 44 2.61 -2.01 -12.93
N TYR A 45 1.39 -2.43 -13.31
CA TYR A 45 1.13 -3.74 -13.92
C TYR A 45 2.10 -4.15 -15.04
N ASN A 46 2.35 -3.25 -16.00
CA ASN A 46 3.28 -3.50 -17.10
C ASN A 46 4.74 -3.68 -16.63
N GLY A 47 5.12 -3.01 -15.54
CA GLY A 47 6.41 -3.20 -14.88
C GLY A 47 6.53 -4.60 -14.26
N ILE A 48 5.46 -5.07 -13.60
CA ILE A 48 5.38 -6.43 -13.05
C ILE A 48 5.49 -7.48 -14.16
N ILE A 49 4.77 -7.33 -15.27
CA ILE A 49 4.86 -8.25 -16.42
C ILE A 49 6.31 -8.37 -16.89
N LYS A 50 7.00 -7.24 -17.08
CA LYS A 50 8.40 -7.21 -17.53
C LYS A 50 9.33 -7.88 -16.52
N LEU A 51 9.15 -7.57 -15.23
CA LEU A 51 9.94 -8.16 -14.14
C LEU A 51 9.78 -9.69 -14.10
N LEU A 52 8.55 -10.19 -14.07
CA LEU A 52 8.28 -11.63 -14.03
C LEU A 52 8.76 -12.32 -15.31
N GLY A 53 8.61 -11.69 -16.48
CA GLY A 53 9.15 -12.17 -17.74
C GLY A 53 10.68 -12.30 -17.72
N ALA A 54 11.39 -11.31 -17.18
CA ALA A 54 12.85 -11.35 -17.04
C ALA A 54 13.32 -12.48 -16.11
N LEU A 55 12.55 -12.76 -15.06
CA LEU A 55 12.81 -13.85 -14.11
C LEU A 55 12.32 -15.23 -14.59
N LYS A 56 11.72 -15.32 -15.78
CA LYS A 56 11.06 -16.53 -16.30
C LYS A 56 10.00 -17.10 -15.34
N LEU A 57 9.27 -16.22 -14.66
CA LEU A 57 8.15 -16.56 -13.79
C LEU A 57 6.82 -16.49 -14.54
N PRO A 58 5.76 -17.18 -14.06
CA PRO A 58 4.42 -17.03 -14.62
C PRO A 58 3.96 -15.57 -14.63
N PRO A 59 3.13 -15.16 -15.61
CA PRO A 59 2.62 -13.80 -15.67
C PRO A 59 1.78 -13.47 -14.42
N PRO A 60 1.67 -12.16 -14.06
CA PRO A 60 0.81 -11.76 -12.95
C PRO A 60 -0.66 -12.07 -13.27
N PRO A 61 -1.57 -11.98 -12.27
CA PRO A 61 -3.01 -12.08 -12.51
C PRO A 61 -3.48 -11.13 -13.61
N GLN A 62 -4.67 -11.40 -14.16
CA GLN A 62 -5.30 -10.49 -15.14
C GLN A 62 -5.41 -9.07 -14.56
N GLN A 63 -5.23 -8.05 -15.41
CA GLN A 63 -5.28 -6.62 -15.04
C GLN A 63 -6.47 -6.29 -14.12
N ARG A 64 -7.65 -6.86 -14.36
CA ARG A 64 -8.83 -6.66 -13.51
C ARG A 64 -8.57 -7.07 -12.06
N LYS A 65 -8.02 -8.28 -11.84
CA LYS A 65 -7.71 -8.79 -10.49
C LYS A 65 -6.58 -8.01 -9.83
N TYR A 66 -5.64 -7.52 -10.62
CA TYR A 66 -4.62 -6.59 -10.16
C TYR A 66 -5.26 -5.29 -9.65
N ASN A 67 -6.14 -4.65 -10.43
CA ASN A 67 -6.83 -3.43 -10.00
C ASN A 67 -7.65 -3.65 -8.72
N GLU A 68 -8.40 -4.77 -8.64
CA GLU A 68 -9.16 -5.15 -7.44
C GLU A 68 -8.27 -5.42 -6.21
N THR A 69 -7.00 -5.76 -6.41
CA THR A 69 -6.02 -5.99 -5.34
C THR A 69 -5.32 -4.69 -4.96
N GLN A 70 -5.01 -3.82 -5.91
CA GLN A 70 -4.54 -2.45 -5.68
C GLN A 70 -5.53 -1.63 -4.84
N GLU A 71 -6.81 -1.66 -5.18
CA GLU A 71 -7.85 -0.96 -4.42
C GLU A 71 -7.95 -1.50 -2.98
N PHE A 72 -7.83 -2.81 -2.81
CA PHE A 72 -7.77 -3.43 -1.48
C PHE A 72 -6.55 -2.94 -0.67
N ILE A 73 -5.38 -2.90 -1.30
CA ILE A 73 -4.15 -2.40 -0.67
C ILE A 73 -4.30 -0.93 -0.28
N LEU A 74 -4.83 -0.09 -1.18
CA LEU A 74 -5.06 1.33 -0.94
C LEU A 74 -5.95 1.54 0.30
N ASN A 75 -7.11 0.89 0.33
CA ASN A 75 -8.04 0.98 1.46
C ASN A 75 -7.39 0.56 2.79
N TYR A 76 -6.50 -0.43 2.76
CA TYR A 76 -5.77 -0.86 3.95
C TYR A 76 -4.73 0.17 4.39
N VAL A 77 -3.95 0.70 3.43
CA VAL A 77 -2.93 1.72 3.70
C VAL A 77 -3.56 3.01 4.23
N GLU A 78 -4.69 3.46 3.67
CA GLU A 78 -5.41 4.65 4.13
C GLU A 78 -5.91 4.50 5.58
N LYS A 79 -6.42 3.31 5.95
CA LYS A 79 -6.79 3.02 7.35
C LYS A 79 -5.59 3.04 8.28
N CYS A 80 -4.48 2.44 7.87
CA CYS A 80 -3.25 2.47 8.66
C CYS A 80 -2.71 3.90 8.80
N GLN A 81 -2.81 4.70 7.74
CA GLN A 81 -2.43 6.11 7.74
C GLN A 81 -3.28 6.90 8.73
N GLU A 82 -4.60 6.75 8.71
CA GLU A 82 -5.52 7.40 9.66
C GLU A 82 -5.17 7.04 11.11
N GLN A 83 -5.01 5.75 11.41
CA GLN A 83 -4.63 5.28 12.75
C GLN A 83 -3.27 5.83 13.18
N SER A 84 -2.30 5.86 12.27
CA SER A 84 -0.97 6.41 12.53
C SER A 84 -1.03 7.91 12.80
N MET A 85 -1.85 8.68 12.07
CA MET A 85 -1.98 10.13 12.27
C MET A 85 -2.71 10.45 13.58
N ILE A 86 -3.73 9.67 13.97
CA ILE A 86 -4.38 9.80 15.28
C ILE A 86 -3.35 9.58 16.41
N ALA A 87 -2.55 8.50 16.34
CA ALA A 87 -1.50 8.25 17.31
C ALA A 87 -0.46 9.38 17.34
N ALA A 88 -0.08 9.90 16.18
CA ALA A 88 0.86 11.00 16.04
C ALA A 88 0.38 12.30 16.72
N VAL A 89 -0.93 12.59 16.67
CA VAL A 89 -1.53 13.72 17.40
C VAL A 89 -1.40 13.54 18.91
N GLU A 90 -1.76 12.36 19.44
CA GLU A 90 -1.68 12.08 20.88
C GLU A 90 -0.24 12.13 21.40
N GLU A 91 0.72 11.62 20.62
CA GLU A 91 2.15 11.72 20.93
C GLU A 91 2.62 13.18 20.98
N ALA A 92 2.18 14.02 20.02
CA ALA A 92 2.52 15.44 20.01
C ALA A 92 1.92 16.19 21.22
N ILE A 93 0.67 15.88 21.60
CA ILE A 93 0.00 16.45 22.79
C ILE A 93 0.74 16.06 24.07
N ALA A 94 1.16 14.80 24.19
CA ALA A 94 1.92 14.34 25.35
C ALA A 94 3.26 15.08 25.49
N GLU A 95 3.90 15.42 24.36
CA GLU A 95 5.16 16.17 24.33
C GLU A 95 5.00 17.64 24.74
N THR A 96 3.83 18.24 24.50
CA THR A 96 3.50 19.64 24.88
C THR A 96 2.90 19.74 26.29
N GLY A 97 3.13 18.77 27.17
CA GLY A 97 2.60 18.79 28.53
C GLY A 97 1.08 18.63 28.59
N SER A 98 0.50 17.88 27.63
CA SER A 98 -0.94 17.63 27.49
C SER A 98 -1.77 18.84 27.06
N ALA A 99 -1.14 19.93 26.61
CA ALA A 99 -1.84 21.02 25.94
C ALA A 99 -2.34 20.54 24.57
N ARG A 100 -3.65 20.69 24.31
CA ARG A 100 -4.28 20.31 23.02
C ARG A 100 -4.05 21.33 21.90
N GLU A 101 -3.49 22.49 22.24
CA GLU A 101 -3.09 23.50 21.28
C GLU A 101 -1.73 23.14 20.70
N LEU A 102 -1.72 22.60 19.48
CA LEU A 102 -0.50 22.27 18.76
C LEU A 102 -0.16 23.39 17.77
N THR A 103 1.08 23.87 17.82
CA THR A 103 1.64 24.68 16.74
C THR A 103 2.06 23.75 15.60
N LEU A 104 1.64 24.09 14.38
CA LEU A 104 1.84 23.28 13.18
C LEU A 104 2.72 24.04 12.18
N SER A 105 3.52 23.27 11.45
CA SER A 105 4.23 23.72 10.24
C SER A 105 3.80 22.84 9.06
N GLY A 106 4.04 23.31 7.85
CA GLY A 106 3.71 22.60 6.63
C GLY A 106 4.86 22.64 5.64
N ASP A 107 5.03 21.56 4.90
CA ASP A 107 5.96 21.47 3.77
C ASP A 107 5.34 20.66 2.63
N GLY A 108 5.86 20.81 1.42
CA GLY A 108 5.35 20.11 0.26
C GLY A 108 6.39 19.93 -0.83
N ALA A 109 6.22 18.87 -1.60
CA ALA A 109 7.09 18.52 -2.69
C ALA A 109 6.29 18.22 -3.97
N TRP A 110 6.88 18.58 -5.11
CA TRP A 110 6.39 18.18 -6.43
C TRP A 110 7.27 17.04 -6.96
N LEU A 111 6.65 16.07 -7.64
CA LEU A 111 7.36 14.90 -8.17
C LEU A 111 8.48 15.29 -9.15
N THR A 112 8.29 16.40 -9.87
CA THR A 112 9.30 16.97 -10.78
C THR A 112 9.53 18.44 -10.44
N ARG A 113 10.79 18.89 -10.54
CA ARG A 113 11.13 20.31 -10.35
C ARG A 113 10.56 21.15 -11.50
N GLY A 114 9.93 22.28 -11.18
CA GLY A 114 9.42 23.27 -12.14
C GLY A 114 7.89 23.27 -12.31
N HIS A 115 7.39 24.18 -13.14
CA HIS A 115 5.94 24.42 -13.32
C HIS A 115 5.18 23.31 -14.05
N THR A 116 5.88 22.27 -14.53
CA THR A 116 5.32 21.17 -15.33
C THR A 116 4.90 19.96 -14.50
N SER A 117 5.08 19.99 -13.17
CA SER A 117 4.69 18.85 -12.35
C SER A 117 3.18 18.69 -12.26
N VAL A 118 2.73 17.45 -12.48
CA VAL A 118 1.31 17.05 -12.48
C VAL A 118 0.94 16.42 -11.14
N HIS A 119 1.90 16.09 -10.27
CA HIS A 119 1.66 15.40 -9.00
C HIS A 119 2.52 16.02 -7.90
N GLY A 120 1.88 16.38 -6.79
CA GLY A 120 2.52 16.93 -5.60
C GLY A 120 1.96 16.32 -4.33
N VAL A 121 2.75 16.43 -3.26
CA VAL A 121 2.38 16.02 -1.90
C VAL A 121 2.61 17.20 -0.97
N SER A 122 1.73 17.40 0.00
CA SER A 122 1.91 18.35 1.10
C SER A 122 1.66 17.63 2.41
N ALA A 123 2.42 17.99 3.44
CA ALA A 123 2.32 17.42 4.77
C ALA A 123 2.28 18.55 5.81
N MET A 124 1.42 18.38 6.82
CA MET A 124 1.40 19.20 8.03
C MET A 124 1.97 18.40 9.18
N TYR A 125 2.83 19.03 9.98
CA TYR A 125 3.51 18.38 11.10
C TYR A 125 3.59 19.27 12.34
N SER A 126 3.66 18.65 13.52
CA SER A 126 3.83 19.35 14.78
C SER A 126 5.21 20.03 14.86
N THR A 127 5.29 21.17 15.52
CA THR A 127 6.56 21.87 15.77
C THR A 127 7.15 21.52 17.14
N THR A 128 6.88 20.32 17.65
CA THR A 128 7.45 19.81 18.90
C THR A 128 8.92 19.44 18.72
N LYS A 129 9.63 19.06 19.80
CA LYS A 129 11.04 18.63 19.70
C LYS A 129 11.17 17.36 18.86
N HIS A 130 10.13 16.53 18.80
CA HIS A 130 10.00 15.39 17.91
C HIS A 130 8.81 15.55 16.95
N PRO A 131 8.98 16.27 15.81
CA PRO A 131 7.92 16.54 14.86
C PRO A 131 7.18 15.28 14.41
N LYS A 132 5.85 15.36 14.39
CA LYS A 132 4.94 14.30 13.99
C LYS A 132 4.12 14.75 12.79
N ILE A 133 3.98 13.90 11.78
CA ILE A 133 3.10 14.16 10.64
C ILE A 133 1.65 13.97 11.11
N LEU A 134 0.85 15.02 11.02
CA LEU A 134 -0.53 15.03 11.51
C LEU A 134 -1.55 14.99 10.37
N ASP A 135 -1.16 15.45 9.19
CA ASP A 135 -1.99 15.37 7.99
C ASP A 135 -1.12 15.37 6.72
N THR A 136 -1.63 14.76 5.66
CA THR A 136 -1.00 14.76 4.34
C THR A 136 -2.05 14.82 3.24
N THR A 137 -1.76 15.58 2.19
CA THR A 137 -2.61 15.65 1.00
C THR A 137 -1.80 15.41 -0.26
N TRP A 138 -2.42 14.73 -1.22
CA TRP A 138 -1.89 14.58 -2.56
C TRP A 138 -2.66 15.51 -3.50
N SER A 139 -1.95 16.16 -4.40
CA SER A 139 -2.52 17.10 -5.37
C SER A 139 -2.08 16.70 -6.76
N SER A 140 -3.01 16.75 -7.71
CA SER A 140 -2.68 16.59 -9.12
C SER A 140 -3.27 17.70 -9.97
N LYS A 141 -2.49 18.23 -10.91
CA LYS A 141 -2.98 19.20 -11.89
C LYS A 141 -3.86 18.46 -12.89
N LYS A 142 -5.17 18.74 -12.86
CA LYS A 142 -6.09 18.41 -13.96
C LYS A 142 -6.00 19.46 -15.05
#